data_AF-A0A0W1JD26-F1
#
_entry.id   AF-A0A0W1JD26-F1
#
_cell.length_a   1.000
_cell.length_b   1.000
_cell.length_c   1.000
_cell.angle_alpha   90.00
_cell.angle_beta   90.00
_cell.angle_gamma   90.00
#
_symmetry.space_group_name_H-M   'P 1'
#
loop_
_entity.id
_entity.type
_entity.pdbx_description
1 polymer ?
#
loop_
_entity_poly.entity_id
_entity_poly.type
_entity_poly.pdbx_seq_one_letter_code
_entity_poly.pdbx_strand_id
1 'polypeptide(L)'
;MRRYRWMVLIIIAVIAVFFVWNNLYSQEALGKRIPFQKGFEITQQDQVIEVNFVFQPAWIPEMDENETKQINHLVYQDYSSSIYLTSIFNHYDRNSDGGHIIASFEIKQNLNTKGGSYVSCYSVSEQGFTPTIGRVTGYDNDHKLLDEDFGSVAGIGAGETFSIYLKTGELLDSPINIKIESLNLIQYVKD
;
A
#
# COMPACT_ATOMS: atom_id res chain seq x y z
N MET A 1 -30.00 -37.78 26.63
CA MET A 1 -29.31 -36.61 27.22
C MET A 1 -27.78 -36.64 27.12
N ARG A 2 -27.09 -37.74 27.45
CA ARG A 2 -25.60 -37.76 27.49
C ARG A 2 -24.93 -37.45 26.14
N ARG A 3 -25.46 -37.97 25.01
CA ARG A 3 -24.95 -37.72 23.64
C ARG A 3 -25.07 -36.24 23.19
N TYR A 4 -26.15 -35.57 23.57
CA TYR A 4 -26.35 -34.15 23.28
C TYR A 4 -25.37 -33.25 24.03
N ARG A 5 -25.04 -33.58 25.29
CA ARG A 5 -24.02 -32.85 26.07
C ARG A 5 -22.63 -32.94 25.43
N TRP A 6 -22.27 -34.10 24.89
CA TRP A 6 -21.00 -34.26 24.16
C TRP A 6 -20.98 -33.49 22.85
N MET A 7 -22.07 -33.50 22.07
CA MET A 7 -22.16 -32.69 20.86
C MET A 7 -22.02 -31.19 21.15
N VAL A 8 -22.68 -30.69 22.20
CA VAL A 8 -22.54 -29.27 22.60
C VAL A 8 -21.11 -28.94 23.01
N LEU A 9 -20.44 -29.79 23.79
CA LEU A 9 -19.04 -29.59 24.16
C LEU A 9 -18.10 -29.60 22.95
N ILE A 10 -18.34 -30.48 21.97
CA ILE A 10 -17.57 -30.53 20.72
C ILE A 10 -17.76 -29.24 19.93
N ILE A 11 -18.99 -28.76 19.78
CA ILE A 11 -19.27 -27.50 19.08
C ILE A 11 -18.55 -26.33 19.75
N ILE A 12 -18.62 -26.23 21.08
CA ILE A 12 -17.91 -25.18 21.84
C ILE A 12 -16.40 -25.30 21.62
N ALA A 13 -15.84 -26.51 21.67
CA ALA A 13 -14.42 -26.73 21.44
C ALA A 13 -13.99 -26.34 20.01
N VAL A 14 -14.77 -26.69 18.99
CA VAL A 14 -14.50 -26.32 17.59
C VAL A 14 -14.56 -24.80 17.43
N ILE A 15 -15.56 -24.14 18.01
CA ILE A 15 -15.68 -22.67 17.99
C ILE A 15 -14.47 -22.03 18.69
N ALA A 16 -14.08 -22.52 19.87
CA ALA A 16 -12.92 -22.01 20.60
C ALA A 16 -11.62 -22.15 19.80
N VAL A 17 -11.39 -23.32 19.19
CA VAL A 17 -10.23 -23.56 18.32
C VAL A 17 -10.24 -22.63 17.11
N PHE A 18 -11.40 -22.44 16.47
CA PHE A 18 -11.55 -21.52 15.35
C PHE A 18 -11.22 -20.07 15.73
N PHE A 19 -11.73 -19.59 16.87
CA PHE A 19 -11.42 -18.24 17.35
C PHE A 19 -9.94 -18.05 17.66
N VAL A 20 -9.30 -19.04 18.31
CA VAL A 20 -7.85 -19.01 18.60
C VAL A 20 -7.06 -18.99 17.30
N TRP A 21 -7.44 -19.84 16.32
CA TRP A 21 -6.76 -19.89 15.03
C TRP A 21 -6.90 -18.57 14.26
N ASN A 22 -8.11 -18.01 14.20
CA ASN A 22 -8.35 -16.74 13.52
C ASN A 22 -7.62 -15.57 14.19
N ASN A 23 -7.57 -15.54 15.52
CA ASN A 23 -6.88 -14.47 16.27
C ASN A 23 -5.36 -14.53 16.15
N LEU A 24 -4.78 -15.72 15.90
CA LEU A 24 -3.33 -15.90 15.83
C LEU A 24 -2.79 -15.90 14.40
N TYR A 25 -3.57 -16.33 13.42
CA TYR A 25 -3.07 -16.68 12.08
C TYR A 25 -3.87 -16.07 10.92
N SER A 26 -4.90 -15.26 11.18
CA SER A 26 -5.54 -14.48 10.11
C SER A 26 -4.60 -13.39 9.58
N GLN A 27 -4.87 -12.90 8.36
CA GLN A 27 -4.11 -11.79 7.77
C GLN A 27 -4.14 -10.54 8.66
N GLU A 28 -5.29 -10.23 9.26
CA GLU A 28 -5.42 -9.11 10.20
C GLU A 28 -4.55 -9.29 11.45
N ALA A 29 -4.51 -10.51 12.00
CA ALA A 29 -3.65 -10.83 13.13
C ALA A 29 -2.17 -10.73 12.78
N LEU A 30 -1.78 -11.27 11.62
CA LEU A 30 -0.41 -11.22 11.13
C LEU A 30 0.03 -9.77 10.89
N GLY A 31 -0.82 -8.93 10.28
CA GLY A 31 -0.54 -7.50 10.06
C GLY A 31 -0.39 -6.68 11.35
N LYS A 32 -0.97 -7.14 12.47
CA LYS A 32 -0.77 -6.52 13.80
C LYS A 32 0.43 -7.08 14.57
N ARG A 33 1.03 -8.19 14.12
CA ARG A 33 2.07 -8.91 14.84
C ARG A 33 3.43 -8.80 14.17
N ILE A 34 3.52 -9.08 12.88
CA ILE A 34 4.79 -9.09 12.14
C ILE A 34 5.46 -7.71 12.18
N PRO A 35 4.77 -6.60 11.87
CA PRO A 35 5.43 -5.30 11.87
C PRO A 35 5.78 -4.80 13.28
N PHE A 36 5.20 -5.39 14.33
CA PHE A 36 5.54 -5.11 15.72
C PHE A 36 6.47 -6.18 16.33
N GLN A 37 7.01 -7.09 15.50
CA GLN A 37 7.91 -8.17 15.92
C GLN A 37 7.37 -9.02 17.08
N LYS A 38 6.05 -9.29 17.07
CA LYS A 38 5.38 -10.09 18.12
C LYS A 38 5.42 -11.59 17.80
N GLY A 39 6.56 -12.21 18.09
CA GLY A 39 6.86 -13.61 17.77
C GLY A 39 7.29 -13.81 16.31
N PHE A 40 7.94 -12.77 15.77
CA PHE A 40 8.52 -12.70 14.44
C PHE A 40 9.70 -11.73 14.48
N GLU A 41 10.72 -12.02 13.70
CA GLU A 41 11.93 -11.23 13.55
C GLU A 41 11.96 -10.65 12.14
N ILE A 42 12.26 -9.35 12.01
CA ILE A 42 12.56 -8.74 10.72
C ILE A 42 14.01 -9.03 10.39
N THR A 43 14.25 -9.85 9.36
CA THR A 43 15.60 -10.31 9.00
C THR A 43 16.28 -9.40 7.98
N GLN A 44 15.49 -8.69 7.17
CA GLN A 44 15.99 -7.78 6.15
C GLN A 44 14.94 -6.72 5.84
N GLN A 45 15.41 -5.51 5.51
CA GLN A 45 14.57 -4.46 4.98
C GLN A 45 15.36 -3.66 3.95
N ASP A 46 14.94 -3.75 2.69
CA ASP A 46 15.59 -3.06 1.58
C ASP A 46 14.62 -2.03 0.99
N GLN A 47 15.12 -0.82 0.73
CA GLN A 47 14.38 0.25 0.07
C GLN A 47 14.60 0.16 -1.44
N VAL A 48 13.89 -0.73 -2.13
CA VAL A 48 14.28 -1.08 -3.52
C VAL A 48 13.12 -1.48 -4.44
N ILE A 49 11.85 -1.36 -4.05
CA ILE A 49 10.79 -1.75 -4.98
C ILE A 49 10.42 -0.61 -5.90
N GLU A 50 10.79 -0.75 -7.16
CA GLU A 50 10.34 0.09 -8.25
C GLU A 50 8.92 -0.30 -8.66
N VAL A 51 7.97 0.58 -8.41
CA VAL A 51 6.59 0.40 -8.90
C VAL A 51 6.39 1.27 -10.12
N ASN A 52 6.13 0.62 -11.26
CA ASN A 52 5.91 1.27 -12.54
C ASN A 52 4.46 1.08 -12.97
N PHE A 53 3.77 2.16 -13.34
CA PHE A 53 2.42 2.08 -13.92
C PHE A 53 2.15 3.23 -14.88
N VAL A 54 1.18 3.04 -15.77
CA VAL A 54 0.76 4.08 -16.73
C VAL A 54 -0.39 4.88 -16.13
N PHE A 55 -0.12 6.13 -15.79
CA PHE A 55 -1.11 7.10 -15.39
C PHE A 55 -1.96 7.55 -16.58
N GLN A 56 -3.29 7.48 -16.45
CA GLN A 56 -4.21 7.90 -17.51
C GLN A 56 -4.78 9.29 -17.20
N PRO A 57 -4.72 10.26 -18.13
CA PRO A 57 -5.33 11.59 -17.94
C PRO A 57 -6.82 11.52 -17.58
N ALA A 58 -7.53 10.52 -18.12
CA ALA A 58 -8.94 10.27 -17.84
C ALA A 58 -9.24 9.94 -16.36
N TRP A 59 -8.22 9.69 -15.52
CA TRP A 59 -8.40 9.51 -14.08
C TRP A 59 -8.42 10.82 -13.31
N ILE A 60 -8.01 11.93 -13.92
CA ILE A 60 -8.00 13.25 -13.29
C ILE A 60 -9.44 13.78 -13.26
N PRO A 61 -10.01 14.08 -12.08
CA PRO A 61 -11.30 14.76 -11.98
C PRO A 61 -11.20 16.21 -12.47
N GLU A 62 -12.34 16.79 -12.84
CA GLU A 62 -12.40 18.16 -13.36
C GLU A 62 -11.88 19.17 -12.32
N MET A 63 -11.20 20.22 -12.78
CA MET A 63 -10.42 21.15 -11.93
C MET A 63 -11.26 22.00 -10.96
N ASP A 64 -12.56 22.14 -11.21
CA ASP A 64 -13.47 23.02 -10.49
C ASP A 64 -14.29 22.31 -9.40
N GLU A 65 -14.26 20.98 -9.35
CA GLU A 65 -15.21 20.23 -8.51
C GLU A 65 -14.66 19.87 -7.11
N ASN A 66 -13.36 20.05 -6.83
CA ASN A 66 -12.74 19.54 -5.59
C ASN A 66 -13.13 18.06 -5.34
N GLU A 67 -13.31 17.30 -6.43
CA GLU A 67 -13.79 15.94 -6.36
C GLU A 67 -12.65 14.94 -6.26
N THR A 68 -12.87 13.90 -5.46
CA THR A 68 -12.00 12.74 -5.40
C THR A 68 -12.59 11.63 -6.25
N LYS A 69 -11.95 11.32 -7.37
CA LYS A 69 -12.32 10.18 -8.20
C LYS A 69 -11.81 8.90 -7.57
N GLN A 70 -12.71 7.99 -7.20
CA GLN A 70 -12.32 6.67 -6.73
C GLN A 70 -11.84 5.83 -7.91
N ILE A 71 -10.67 5.24 -7.75
CA ILE A 71 -10.03 4.35 -8.71
C ILE A 71 -9.88 2.98 -8.02
N ASN A 72 -9.89 1.90 -8.78
CA ASN A 72 -9.56 0.57 -8.25
C ASN A 72 -8.68 -0.14 -9.27
N HIS A 73 -7.48 0.39 -9.43
CA HIS A 73 -6.55 -0.06 -10.47
C HIS A 73 -5.34 -0.72 -9.81
N LEU A 74 -5.07 -1.98 -10.18
CA LEU A 74 -3.90 -2.72 -9.71
C LEU A 74 -2.65 -2.17 -10.39
N VAL A 75 -1.73 -1.59 -9.63
CA VAL A 75 -0.47 -1.02 -10.15
C VAL A 75 0.72 -1.94 -9.98
N TYR A 76 0.68 -2.83 -8.99
CA TYR A 76 1.74 -3.78 -8.72
C TYR A 76 1.17 -5.04 -8.08
N GLN A 77 1.73 -6.20 -8.41
CA GLN A 77 1.40 -7.45 -7.77
C GLN A 77 2.61 -8.39 -7.75
N ASP A 78 2.88 -8.96 -6.58
CA ASP A 78 3.71 -10.14 -6.41
C ASP A 78 2.98 -11.21 -5.58
N TYR A 79 3.69 -12.27 -5.18
CA TYR A 79 3.11 -13.37 -4.39
C TYR A 79 2.64 -12.97 -2.98
N SER A 80 3.21 -11.89 -2.45
CA SER A 80 3.10 -11.45 -1.07
C SER A 80 2.39 -10.11 -0.90
N SER A 81 2.21 -9.34 -1.97
CA SER A 81 1.68 -7.99 -1.90
C SER A 81 1.03 -7.56 -3.22
N SER A 82 0.08 -6.66 -3.10
CA SER A 82 -0.57 -6.00 -4.23
C SER A 82 -0.77 -4.53 -3.89
N ILE A 83 -0.58 -3.65 -4.87
CA ILE A 83 -0.74 -2.21 -4.69
C ILE A 83 -1.83 -1.76 -5.62
N TYR A 84 -2.81 -1.04 -5.08
CA TYR A 84 -3.93 -0.49 -5.82
C TYR A 84 -3.86 1.03 -5.78
N LEU A 85 -4.00 1.67 -6.93
CA LEU A 85 -4.40 3.07 -7.02
C LEU A 85 -5.89 3.15 -6.65
N THR A 86 -6.18 3.79 -5.53
CA THR A 86 -7.51 3.83 -4.91
C THR A 86 -8.25 5.14 -5.16
N SER A 87 -7.54 6.24 -5.35
CA SER A 87 -8.19 7.50 -5.71
C SER A 87 -7.25 8.52 -6.34
N ILE A 88 -7.84 9.43 -7.10
CA ILE A 88 -7.19 10.63 -7.63
C ILE A 88 -7.98 11.84 -7.14
N PHE A 89 -7.28 12.82 -6.59
CA PHE A 89 -7.82 14.11 -6.21
C PHE A 89 -7.06 15.21 -6.93
N ASN A 90 -7.79 16.13 -7.56
CA ASN A 90 -7.22 17.28 -8.23
C ASN A 90 -7.32 18.50 -7.31
N HIS A 91 -6.22 18.82 -6.63
CA HIS A 91 -6.18 19.96 -5.73
C HIS A 91 -5.73 21.21 -6.49
N TYR A 92 -6.69 22.04 -6.92
CA TYR A 92 -6.39 23.33 -7.53
C TYR A 92 -6.43 24.45 -6.48
N ASP A 93 -5.27 24.99 -6.11
CA ASP A 93 -5.19 26.19 -5.27
C ASP A 93 -4.93 27.42 -6.14
N ARG A 94 -5.93 28.32 -6.19
CA ARG A 94 -5.90 29.60 -6.91
C ARG A 94 -4.80 30.56 -6.46
N ASN A 95 -4.22 30.34 -5.28
CA ASN A 95 -3.18 31.20 -4.69
C ASN A 95 -1.76 30.61 -4.77
N SER A 96 -1.60 29.43 -5.36
CA SER A 96 -0.31 28.76 -5.57
C SER A 96 0.01 28.62 -7.06
N ASP A 97 1.29 28.55 -7.41
CA ASP A 97 1.80 28.45 -8.80
C ASP A 97 1.52 27.07 -9.47
N GLY A 98 0.30 26.56 -9.34
CA GLY A 98 -0.17 25.32 -9.96
C GLY A 98 -0.85 24.39 -8.97
N GLY A 99 -1.95 23.76 -9.40
CA GLY A 99 -2.58 22.70 -8.63
C GLY A 99 -1.70 21.45 -8.51
N HIS A 100 -2.03 20.55 -7.60
CA HIS A 100 -1.40 19.24 -7.47
C HIS A 100 -2.41 18.13 -7.70
N ILE A 101 -1.99 17.10 -8.43
CA ILE A 101 -2.75 15.85 -8.51
C ILE A 101 -2.26 14.93 -7.41
N ILE A 102 -3.15 14.55 -6.50
CA ILE A 102 -2.86 13.63 -5.41
C ILE A 102 -3.41 12.27 -5.80
N ALA A 103 -2.52 11.30 -5.99
CA ALA A 103 -2.88 9.91 -6.24
C ALA A 103 -2.65 9.08 -4.98
N SER A 104 -3.70 8.42 -4.50
CA SER A 104 -3.67 7.61 -3.28
C SER A 104 -3.66 6.13 -3.58
N PHE A 105 -2.90 5.38 -2.78
CA PHE A 105 -2.63 3.98 -2.97
C PHE A 105 -2.88 3.19 -1.68
N GLU A 106 -3.28 1.93 -1.85
CA GLU A 106 -3.39 0.94 -0.78
C GLU A 106 -2.51 -0.26 -1.13
N ILE A 107 -1.65 -0.66 -0.20
CA ILE A 107 -0.87 -1.90 -0.29
C ILE A 107 -1.61 -2.98 0.52
N LYS A 108 -1.99 -4.05 -0.15
CA LYS A 108 -2.56 -5.25 0.48
C LYS A 108 -1.52 -6.33 0.56
N GLN A 109 -1.24 -6.78 1.78
CA GLN A 109 -0.25 -7.80 2.09
C GLN A 109 -0.91 -9.18 2.21
N ASN A 110 -0.16 -10.21 1.83
CA ASN A 110 -0.51 -11.62 1.97
C ASN A 110 0.58 -12.31 2.79
N LEU A 111 0.44 -12.19 4.12
CA LEU A 111 1.44 -12.62 5.09
C LEU A 111 1.36 -14.13 5.35
N ASN A 112 2.51 -14.77 5.47
CA ASN A 112 2.67 -16.17 5.84
C ASN A 112 3.01 -16.32 7.33
N THR A 113 2.49 -17.36 7.96
CA THR A 113 2.68 -17.66 9.39
C THR A 113 4.07 -18.17 9.77
N LYS A 114 4.87 -18.61 8.80
CA LYS A 114 6.23 -19.14 9.02
C LYS A 114 7.35 -18.14 8.72
N GLY A 115 7.06 -17.13 7.90
CA GLY A 115 8.05 -16.22 7.35
C GLY A 115 7.80 -15.96 5.87
N GLY A 116 8.34 -14.86 5.37
CA GLY A 116 8.17 -14.41 3.99
C GLY A 116 8.67 -12.99 3.80
N SER A 117 8.26 -12.38 2.69
CA SER A 117 8.47 -10.96 2.42
C SER A 117 7.14 -10.25 2.23
N TYR A 118 7.12 -8.92 2.35
CA TYR A 118 5.98 -8.09 1.97
C TYR A 118 6.43 -6.67 1.63
N VAL A 119 5.62 -5.96 0.86
CA VAL A 119 5.84 -4.56 0.50
C VAL A 119 5.21 -3.64 1.54
N SER A 120 5.91 -2.57 1.92
CA SER A 120 5.41 -1.57 2.86
C SER A 120 5.80 -0.15 2.43
N CYS A 121 4.93 0.81 2.75
CA CYS A 121 5.26 2.24 2.70
C CYS A 121 5.94 2.72 3.99
N TYR A 122 6.34 1.80 4.87
CA TYR A 122 7.07 2.09 6.09
C TYR A 122 8.36 1.30 6.18
N SER A 123 9.34 1.90 6.86
CA SER A 123 10.41 1.19 7.53
C SER A 123 9.92 0.73 8.89
N VAL A 124 10.15 -0.54 9.22
CA VAL A 124 9.73 -1.18 10.46
C VAL A 124 10.93 -1.39 11.38
N SER A 125 10.73 -1.11 12.67
CA SER A 125 11.72 -1.36 13.72
C SER A 125 11.02 -1.65 15.04
N GLU A 126 11.77 -2.09 16.06
CA GLU A 126 11.24 -2.24 17.42
C GLU A 126 10.69 -0.92 18.00
N GLN A 127 11.18 0.21 17.50
CA GLN A 127 10.79 1.56 17.95
C GLN A 127 9.49 2.04 17.29
N GLY A 128 9.00 1.32 16.28
CA GLY A 128 7.80 1.65 15.52
C GLY A 128 8.06 1.81 14.03
N PHE A 129 7.19 2.58 13.38
CA PHE A 129 7.13 2.75 11.93
C PHE A 129 7.66 4.10 11.52
N THR A 130 8.54 4.12 10.52
CA THR A 130 9.01 5.35 9.90
C THR A 130 8.52 5.40 8.46
N PRO A 131 7.74 6.42 8.07
CA PRO A 131 7.36 6.65 6.68
C PRO A 131 8.52 6.55 5.70
N THR A 132 8.35 5.81 4.61
CA THR A 132 9.30 5.91 3.49
C THR A 132 9.03 7.18 2.70
N ILE A 133 10.09 7.93 2.41
CA ILE A 133 10.05 9.09 1.53
C ILE A 133 10.83 8.73 0.29
N GLY A 134 10.30 9.06 -0.88
CA GLY A 134 11.05 8.92 -2.11
C GLY A 134 10.48 9.74 -3.25
N ARG A 135 11.21 9.67 -4.35
CA ARG A 135 10.94 10.44 -5.56
C ARG A 135 9.97 9.67 -6.45
N VAL A 136 9.23 10.45 -7.23
CA VAL A 136 8.40 9.92 -8.30
C VAL A 136 8.93 10.50 -9.60
N THR A 137 9.27 9.62 -10.53
CA THR A 137 9.81 9.99 -11.84
C THR A 137 8.77 9.74 -12.92
N GLY A 138 8.68 10.67 -13.87
CA GLY A 138 7.75 10.61 -15.00
C GLY A 138 8.49 10.38 -16.31
N TYR A 139 7.94 9.49 -17.14
CA TYR A 139 8.40 9.25 -18.50
C TYR A 139 7.23 9.36 -19.48
N ASP A 140 7.49 9.84 -20.69
CA ASP A 140 6.49 9.83 -21.75
C ASP A 140 6.25 8.42 -22.32
N ASN A 141 5.41 8.34 -23.35
CA ASN A 141 5.08 7.07 -24.01
C ASN A 141 6.27 6.44 -24.77
N ASP A 142 7.27 7.24 -25.14
CA ASP A 142 8.50 6.80 -25.78
C ASP A 142 9.60 6.46 -24.76
N HIS A 143 9.27 6.40 -23.46
CA HIS A 143 10.17 6.17 -22.33
C HIS A 143 11.25 7.25 -22.18
N LYS A 144 11.03 8.43 -22.74
CA LYS A 144 11.90 9.58 -22.51
C LYS A 144 11.52 10.20 -21.18
N LEU A 145 12.55 10.49 -20.38
CA LEU A 145 12.41 11.18 -19.10
C LEU A 145 11.74 12.55 -19.32
N LEU A 146 10.64 12.77 -18.61
CA LEU A 146 9.95 14.06 -18.55
C LEU A 146 10.57 14.92 -17.44
N ASP A 147 10.55 14.42 -16.20
CA ASP A 147 11.10 15.07 -15.02
C ASP A 147 11.56 14.02 -13.99
N GLU A 148 12.74 14.22 -13.39
CA GLU A 148 13.24 13.39 -12.27
C GLU A 148 12.47 13.66 -10.97
N ASP A 149 11.92 14.87 -10.83
CA ASP A 149 11.11 15.33 -9.70
C ASP A 149 9.65 15.54 -10.12
N PHE A 150 9.14 14.63 -10.95
CA PHE A 150 7.75 14.65 -11.43
C PHE A 150 6.72 14.62 -10.29
N GLY A 151 7.12 14.06 -9.15
CA GLY A 151 6.35 14.10 -7.92
C GLY A 151 7.12 13.64 -6.69
N SER A 152 6.41 13.59 -5.57
CA SER A 152 6.93 13.09 -4.30
C SER A 152 5.90 12.22 -3.58
N VAL A 153 6.39 11.27 -2.79
CA VAL A 153 5.55 10.56 -1.81
C VAL A 153 5.37 11.47 -0.60
N ALA A 154 4.15 11.92 -0.32
CA ALA A 154 3.91 12.93 0.72
C ALA A 154 2.72 12.65 1.66
N GLY A 155 1.97 11.55 1.45
CA GLY A 155 0.95 11.11 2.40
C GLY A 155 1.23 9.69 2.84
N ILE A 156 1.22 9.42 4.14
CA ILE A 156 1.09 8.05 4.65
C ILE A 156 -0.07 8.03 5.65
N GLY A 157 -1.11 7.27 5.30
CA GLY A 157 -2.37 7.20 6.04
C GLY A 157 -2.34 6.12 7.11
N ALA A 158 -3.51 5.77 7.66
CA ALA A 158 -3.61 4.63 8.56
C ALA A 158 -3.40 3.32 7.78
N GLY A 159 -2.68 2.37 8.40
CA GLY A 159 -2.32 1.12 7.74
C GLY A 159 -1.39 1.35 6.55
N GLU A 160 -1.40 0.43 5.59
CA GLU A 160 -0.48 0.44 4.45
C GLU A 160 -1.02 1.29 3.29
N THR A 161 -1.30 2.56 3.57
CA THR A 161 -1.81 3.53 2.58
C THR A 161 -0.83 4.68 2.39
N PHE A 162 -0.62 5.09 1.14
CA PHE A 162 0.26 6.22 0.83
C PHE A 162 -0.27 7.05 -0.33
N SER A 163 0.21 8.29 -0.47
CA SER A 163 -0.17 9.19 -1.55
C SER A 163 1.07 9.80 -2.20
N ILE A 164 1.00 9.95 -3.52
CA ILE A 164 1.98 10.70 -4.29
C ILE A 164 1.36 11.98 -4.82
N TYR A 165 2.16 13.04 -4.86
CA TYR A 165 1.80 14.35 -5.36
C TYR A 165 2.48 14.51 -6.71
N LEU A 166 1.69 14.74 -7.75
CA LEU A 166 2.18 14.89 -9.11
C LEU A 166 1.97 16.33 -9.59
N LYS A 167 2.93 16.83 -10.37
CA LYS A 167 2.85 18.16 -11.00
C LYS A 167 1.80 18.15 -12.13
N THR A 168 0.86 19.08 -12.10
CA THR A 168 -0.32 19.13 -12.98
C THR A 168 -0.02 19.40 -14.46
N GLY A 169 1.08 20.10 -14.78
CA GLY A 169 1.32 20.64 -16.14
C GLY A 169 1.48 19.60 -17.25
N GLU A 170 1.95 18.39 -16.94
CA GLU A 170 2.29 17.36 -17.95
C GLU A 170 1.23 16.24 -18.03
N LEU A 171 0.41 16.06 -17.00
CA LEU A 171 -0.51 14.91 -16.85
C LEU A 171 -1.79 14.98 -17.68
N LEU A 172 -2.04 16.09 -18.36
CA LEU A 172 -3.37 16.41 -18.90
C LEU A 172 -3.58 15.90 -20.33
N ASP A 173 -2.51 15.73 -21.10
CA ASP A 173 -2.64 15.56 -22.56
C ASP A 173 -2.33 14.14 -23.06
N SER A 174 -1.60 13.32 -22.29
CA SER A 174 -1.25 11.96 -22.70
C SER A 174 -0.97 11.03 -21.53
N PRO A 175 -1.07 9.70 -21.71
CA PRO A 175 -0.64 8.74 -20.70
C PRO A 175 0.83 8.93 -20.32
N ILE A 176 1.13 8.82 -19.03
CA ILE A 176 2.49 8.99 -18.47
C ILE A 176 2.90 7.73 -17.73
N ASN A 177 4.12 7.26 -17.98
CA ASN A 177 4.74 6.20 -17.22
C ASN A 177 5.29 6.78 -15.91
N ILE A 178 4.73 6.34 -14.78
CA ILE A 178 5.13 6.78 -13.46
C ILE A 178 5.95 5.68 -12.78
N LYS A 179 7.11 6.06 -12.26
CA LYS A 179 7.99 5.21 -11.45
C LYS A 179 8.03 5.73 -10.00
N ILE A 180 7.73 4.86 -9.04
CA ILE A 180 7.82 5.14 -7.60
C ILE A 180 8.98 4.32 -7.03
N GLU A 181 9.94 5.00 -6.40
CA GLU A 181 11.20 4.39 -5.90
C GLU A 181 11.35 4.55 -4.38
N SER A 182 10.27 4.34 -3.64
CA SER A 182 10.24 4.63 -2.21
C SER A 182 9.80 3.46 -1.34
N LEU A 183 9.29 2.37 -1.91
CA LEU A 183 8.67 1.31 -1.11
C LEU A 183 9.70 0.30 -0.60
N ASN A 184 9.48 -0.16 0.62
CA ASN A 184 10.34 -1.14 1.27
C ASN A 184 9.86 -2.56 0.98
N LEU A 185 10.83 -3.45 0.72
CA LEU A 185 10.65 -4.88 0.84
C LEU A 185 11.09 -5.31 2.25
N ILE A 186 10.16 -5.80 3.04
CA ILE A 186 10.42 -6.29 4.40
C ILE A 186 10.42 -7.80 4.37
N GLN A 187 11.48 -8.43 4.88
CA GLN A 187 11.57 -9.87 5.08
C GLN A 187 11.50 -10.21 6.56
N TYR A 188 10.80 -11.28 6.88
CA TYR A 188 10.59 -11.71 8.25
C TYR A 188 10.54 -13.24 8.36
N VAL A 189 10.87 -13.71 9.55
CA VAL A 189 10.73 -15.13 9.93
C VAL A 189 10.01 -15.24 11.26
N LYS A 190 9.42 -16.39 11.52
CA LYS A 190 8.85 -16.67 12.84
C LYS A 190 9.97 -17.04 13.83
N ASP A 191 9.98 -16.39 14.98
CA ASP A 191 10.87 -16.70 16.12
C ASP A 191 10.71 -18.14 16.64
#